data_AF-A0A1I1EDN7-F1
#
_entry.id   AF-A0A1I1EDN7-F1
#
_cell.length_a   1.000
_cell.length_b   1.000
_cell.length_c   1.000
_cell.angle_alpha   90.00
_cell.angle_beta   90.00
_cell.angle_gamma   90.00
#
_symmetry.space_group_name_H-M   'P 1'
#
loop_
_entity.id
_entity.type
_entity.pdbx_description
1 polymer ?
#
loop_
_entity_poly.entity_id
_entity_poly.type
_entity_poly.pdbx_seq_one_letter_code
_entity_poly.pdbx_strand_id
1 'polypeptide(L)' 'MRRLERIRELLRAREGMAAEAARPLCFGGAGFTEELRAVAEADPSVQLIGLDRLYDGS' A
#
# COMPACT_ATOMS: atom_id res chain seq x y z
N MET A 1 -8.56 6.92 -0.31
CA MET A 1 -8.47 5.88 0.75
C MET A 1 -9.29 4.60 0.50
N ARG A 2 -10.57 4.66 0.07
CA ARG A 2 -11.48 3.48 -0.02
C ARG A 2 -10.93 2.18 -0.64
N ARG A 3 -9.98 2.27 -1.58
CA ARG A 3 -9.44 1.09 -2.28
C ARG A 3 -8.49 0.27 -1.41
N LEU A 4 -7.70 0.93 -0.54
CA LEU A 4 -6.79 0.27 0.40
C LEU A 4 -7.57 -0.44 1.51
N GLU A 5 -8.55 0.25 2.08
CA GLU A 5 -9.46 -0.31 3.09
C GLU A 5 -10.17 -1.54 2.55
N ARG A 6 -10.73 -1.44 1.34
CA ARG A 6 -11.41 -2.56 0.68
C ARG A 6 -10.49 -3.75 0.41
N ILE A 7 -9.22 -3.53 0.04
CA ILE A 7 -8.25 -4.63 -0.13
C ILE A 7 -7.96 -5.31 1.21
N ARG A 8 -7.83 -4.54 2.31
CA ARG A 8 -7.63 -5.12 3.65
C ARG A 8 -8.83 -5.93 4.13
N GLU A 9 -10.04 -5.44 3.89
CA GLU A 9 -11.28 -6.18 4.19
C GLU A 9 -11.33 -7.51 3.43
N LEU A 10 -10.98 -7.50 2.14
CA LEU A 10 -10.92 -8.72 1.32
C LEU A 10 -9.84 -9.71 1.81
N LEU A 11 -8.69 -9.20 2.29
CA LEU A 11 -7.64 -10.05 2.85
C LEU A 11 -8.08 -10.66 4.19
N ARG A 12 -8.75 -9.89 5.05
CA ARG A 12 -9.30 -10.38 6.34
C ARG A 12 -10.41 -11.42 6.16
N ALA A 13 -11.21 -11.28 5.11
CA ALA A 13 -12.30 -12.22 4.81
C ALA A 13 -11.80 -13.61 4.34
N ARG A 14 -10.49 -13.77 4.07
CA ARG A 14 -9.91 -15.03 3.60
C ARG A 14 -9.22 -15.77 4.75
N GLU A 15 -9.86 -16.83 5.25
CA GLU A 15 -9.26 -17.71 6.27
C GLU A 15 -7.92 -18.29 5.79
N GLY A 16 -6.95 -18.38 6.70
CA GLY A 16 -5.62 -18.95 6.45
C GLY A 16 -4.60 -18.00 5.82
N MET A 17 -4.97 -16.76 5.51
CA MET A 17 -4.01 -15.70 5.15
C MET A 17 -3.70 -14.85 6.38
N ALA A 18 -2.42 -14.64 6.67
CA ALA A 18 -1.98 -13.66 7.68
C ALA A 18 -2.19 -12.25 7.15
N ALA A 19 -3.44 -11.78 7.12
CA ALA A 19 -3.84 -10.48 6.59
C ALA A 19 -3.11 -9.32 7.28
N GLU A 20 -2.77 -9.50 8.56
CA GLU A 20 -1.97 -8.56 9.36
C GLU A 20 -0.49 -8.52 8.93
N ALA A 21 0.04 -9.61 8.36
CA ALA A 21 1.39 -9.67 7.81
C ALA A 21 1.47 -9.22 6.35
N ALA A 22 0.33 -9.05 5.68
CA ALA A 22 0.27 -8.60 4.29
C ALA A 22 0.57 -7.10 4.18
N ARG A 23 1.62 -6.75 3.43
CA ARG A 23 2.00 -5.36 3.14
C ARG A 23 1.57 -4.99 1.71
N PRO A 24 0.50 -4.20 1.53
CA PRO A 24 0.13 -3.73 0.20
C PRO A 24 1.19 -2.76 -0.36
N LEU A 25 1.77 -3.12 -1.50
CA LEU A 25 2.64 -2.25 -2.29
C LEU A 25 1.78 -1.46 -3.27
N CYS A 26 1.74 -0.13 -3.10
CA CYS A 26 1.01 0.75 -4.01
C CYS A 26 1.99 1.28 -5.08
N PHE A 27 1.75 0.93 -6.34
CA PHE A 27 2.55 1.38 -7.49
C PHE A 27 1.88 2.57 -8.18
N GLY A 28 2.61 3.66 -8.40
CA GLY A 28 2.09 4.89 -9.01
C GLY A 28 3.02 5.47 -10.07
N GLY A 29 2.62 5.40 -11.33
CA GLY A 29 3.37 5.95 -12.47
C GLY A 29 3.41 7.48 -12.53
N ALA A 30 2.41 8.14 -11.96
CA ALA A 30 2.27 9.60 -11.96
C ALA A 30 2.62 10.25 -10.60
N GLY A 31 3.24 9.48 -9.69
CA GLY A 31 3.42 9.88 -8.29
C GLY A 31 2.19 9.59 -7.41
N PHE A 32 2.25 10.04 -6.16
CA PHE A 32 1.20 9.83 -5.15
C PHE A 32 0.62 11.16 -4.69
N THR A 33 -0.66 11.17 -4.32
CA THR A 33 -1.31 12.33 -3.72
C THR A 33 -0.76 12.57 -2.32
N GLU A 34 -0.84 13.82 -1.84
CA GLU A 34 -0.35 14.21 -0.51
C GLU A 34 -1.09 13.48 0.63
N GLU A 35 -2.40 13.27 0.47
CA GLU A 35 -3.21 12.45 1.37
C GLU A 35 -2.68 11.01 1.48
N LEU A 36 -2.21 10.43 0.37
CA LEU A 36 -1.69 9.06 0.37
C LEU A 36 -0.30 8.97 1.02
N ARG A 37 0.53 10.03 0.88
CA ARG A 37 1.81 10.15 1.57
C ARG A 37 1.60 10.22 3.09
N ALA A 38 0.68 11.07 3.54
CA ALA A 38 0.34 11.18 4.96
C ALA A 38 -0.13 9.85 5.57
N VAL A 39 -0.89 9.05 4.82
CA VAL A 39 -1.31 7.71 5.25
C VAL A 39 -0.12 6.74 5.35
N ALA A 40 0.81 6.77 4.40
CA ALA A 40 1.99 5.92 4.45
C ALA A 40 2.97 6.30 5.57
N GLU A 41 3.03 7.58 5.95
CA GLU A 41 3.78 8.03 7.13
C GLU A 41 3.13 7.57 8.44
N ALA A 42 1.80 7.59 8.52
CA ALA A 42 1.06 7.18 9.71
C ALA A 42 0.93 5.65 9.87
N ASP A 43 0.94 4.89 8.77
CA ASP A 43 0.78 3.44 8.77
C ASP A 43 1.95 2.74 8.03
N PRO A 44 2.90 2.14 8.77
CA PRO A 44 4.05 1.45 8.18
C PRO A 44 3.70 0.16 7.42
N SER A 45 2.43 -0.27 7.44
CA SER A 45 1.95 -1.34 6.57
C SER A 45 1.62 -0.88 5.16
N VAL A 46 1.53 0.43 4.91
CA VAL A 46 1.35 1.01 3.58
C VAL A 46 2.69 1.44 3.02
N GLN A 47 3.12 0.83 1.91
CA GLN A 47 4.34 1.23 1.21
C GLN A 47 4.01 1.82 -0.16
N LEU A 48 4.54 3.01 -0.40
CA LEU A 48 4.44 3.71 -1.68
C LEU A 48 5.69 3.42 -2.52
N ILE A 49 5.50 2.87 -3.71
CA ILE A 49 6.57 2.56 -4.66
C ILE A 49 6.40 3.45 -5.90
N GLY A 50 7.17 4.53 -5.94
CA GLY A 50 7.22 5.44 -7.08
C GLY A 50 8.03 4.86 -8.24
N LEU A 51 7.97 5.52 -9.41
CA LEU A 51 8.75 5.11 -10.58
C LEU A 51 10.25 5.20 -10.36
N ASP A 52 10.69 6.16 -9.56
CA ASP A 52 12.06 6.29 -9.07
C ASP A 52 12.50 4.97 -8.42
N ARG A 53 11.71 4.41 -7.51
CA ARG A 53 12.04 3.14 -6.85
C ARG A 53 11.89 1.93 -7.77
N LEU A 54 10.99 2.00 -8.76
CA LEU A 54 10.74 0.90 -9.69
C LEU A 54 11.83 0.76 -10.76
N TYR A 55 12.39 1.87 -11.23
CA TYR A 55 13.36 1.91 -12.32
C TYR A 55 14.80 2.17 -11.86
N ASP A 56 14.99 2.81 -10.71
CA ASP A 56 16.32 3.16 -10.20
C ASP A 56 16.79 2.20 -9.09
N GLY A 57 15.99 1.17 -8.77
CA GLY A 57 16.39 0.00 -7.98
C GLY A 57 17.19 0.31 -6.72
N SER A 58 16.52 0.70 -5.64
CA SER A 58 17.12 0.65 -4.29
C SER A 58 16.97 -0.72 -3.64
#